data_AF-A0A556PL46-F1
#
_entry.id   AF-A0A556PL46-F1
#
_cell.length_a   1.000
_cell.length_b   1.000
_cell.length_c   1.000
_cell.angle_alpha   90.00
_cell.angle_beta   90.00
_cell.angle_gamma   90.00
#
_symmetry.space_group_name_H-M   'P 1'
#
loop_
_entity.id
_entity.type
_entity.pdbx_description
1 polymer ?
#
loop_
_entity_poly.entity_id
_entity_poly.type
_entity_poly.pdbx_seq_one_letter_code
_entity_poly.pdbx_strand_id
1 'polypeptide(L)'
;MLRTSLVNELRSFEQIEQAEKYLDSTSRKIESMKNLLNTFEFTRYTISREQYFSELERFLDEYGNEEGLNVQIFSYEAEKDQENYLKRINQSKARVKRSLRNYETYFSVNDTKMCIPITVLNEKYVAEVKSIISNSEVERIDGNIINILLVAYVLVVEEPENNEGGVLDGTE
;
A
#
# COMPACT_ATOMS: atom_id res chain seq x y z
N MET A 1 46.45 12.07 7.10
CA MET A 1 45.92 12.02 5.73
C MET A 1 45.52 10.62 5.29
N LEU A 2 46.41 9.61 5.33
CA LEU A 2 46.08 8.21 4.93
C LEU A 2 44.86 7.59 5.64
N ARG A 3 44.72 7.77 6.97
CA ARG A 3 43.55 7.27 7.72
C ARG A 3 42.22 7.90 7.29
N THR A 4 42.24 9.16 6.85
CA THR A 4 41.03 9.87 6.40
C THR A 4 40.61 9.42 4.99
N SER A 5 41.58 9.09 4.12
CA SER A 5 41.31 8.50 2.79
C SER A 5 40.65 7.13 2.90
N LEU A 6 41.23 6.24 3.72
CA LEU A 6 40.69 4.90 3.96
C LEU A 6 39.27 4.92 4.55
N VAL A 7 38.97 5.84 5.48
CA VAL A 7 37.62 5.99 6.04
C VAL A 7 36.61 6.49 4.99
N ASN A 8 37.03 7.39 4.09
CA ASN A 8 36.16 7.88 3.02
C ASN A 8 35.93 6.81 1.94
N GLU A 9 36.96 6.03 1.60
CA GLU A 9 36.86 4.90 0.67
C GLU A 9 35.92 3.81 1.24
N LEU A 10 36.09 3.41 2.51
CA LEU A 10 35.19 2.44 3.16
C LEU A 10 33.73 2.92 3.18
N ARG A 11 33.47 4.19 3.51
CA ARG A 11 32.12 4.78 3.45
C ARG A 11 31.55 4.76 2.04
N SER A 12 32.37 4.97 1.02
CA SER A 12 31.92 4.92 -0.38
C SER A 12 31.53 3.50 -0.81
N PHE A 13 32.26 2.48 -0.36
CA PHE A 13 31.92 1.08 -0.61
C PHE A 13 30.61 0.68 0.08
N GLU A 14 30.43 1.05 1.35
CA GLU A 14 29.17 0.79 2.08
C GLU A 14 27.96 1.45 1.40
N GLN A 15 28.13 2.67 0.88
CA GLN A 15 27.07 3.37 0.13
C GLN A 15 26.74 2.69 -1.20
N ILE A 16 27.75 2.20 -1.93
CA ILE A 16 27.55 1.46 -3.18
C ILE A 16 26.82 0.15 -2.89
N GLU A 17 27.23 -0.62 -1.89
CA GLU A 17 26.59 -1.89 -1.52
C GLU A 17 25.12 -1.69 -1.11
N GLN A 18 24.82 -0.64 -0.36
CA GLN A 18 23.44 -0.29 -0.01
C GLN A 18 22.61 0.10 -1.24
N ALA A 19 23.20 0.87 -2.15
CA ALA A 19 22.53 1.26 -3.40
C ALA A 19 22.25 0.05 -4.30
N GLU A 20 23.21 -0.87 -4.44
CA GLU A 20 23.05 -2.13 -5.18
C GLU A 20 21.93 -2.98 -4.58
N LYS A 21 21.93 -3.20 -3.27
CA LYS A 21 20.84 -3.93 -2.57
C LYS A 21 19.47 -3.29 -2.80
N TYR A 22 19.40 -1.97 -2.75
CA TYR A 22 18.14 -1.25 -3.00
C TYR A 22 17.67 -1.38 -4.45
N LEU A 23 18.59 -1.32 -5.42
CA LEU A 23 18.28 -1.51 -6.84
C LEU A 23 17.82 -2.94 -7.14
N ASP A 24 18.48 -3.94 -6.56
CA ASP A 24 18.11 -5.34 -6.69
C ASP A 24 16.74 -5.60 -6.07
N SER A 25 16.49 -5.09 -4.86
CA SER A 25 15.18 -5.17 -4.19
C SER A 25 14.09 -4.52 -5.04
N THR A 26 14.34 -3.30 -5.52
CA THR A 26 13.40 -2.55 -6.37
C THR A 26 13.08 -3.30 -7.66
N SER A 27 14.10 -3.83 -8.34
CA SER A 27 13.92 -4.56 -9.61
C SER A 27 13.11 -5.83 -9.41
N ARG A 28 13.39 -6.58 -8.34
CA ARG A 28 12.64 -7.78 -7.95
C ARG A 28 11.17 -7.44 -7.66
N LYS A 29 10.91 -6.42 -6.84
CA LYS A 29 9.56 -5.97 -6.49
C LYS A 29 8.73 -5.52 -7.71
N ILE A 30 9.37 -4.81 -8.65
CA ILE A 30 8.73 -4.43 -9.92
C ILE A 30 8.38 -5.66 -10.75
N GLU A 31 9.26 -6.66 -10.79
CA GLU A 31 9.00 -7.92 -11.50
C GLU A 31 7.82 -8.68 -10.87
N SER A 32 7.75 -8.76 -9.55
CA SER A 32 6.62 -9.35 -8.81
C SER A 32 5.31 -8.63 -9.09
N MET A 33 5.31 -7.29 -9.02
CA MET A 33 4.14 -6.47 -9.41
C MET A 33 3.71 -6.75 -10.86
N LYS A 34 4.67 -6.78 -11.80
CA LYS A 34 4.40 -7.04 -13.22
C LYS A 34 3.79 -8.42 -13.41
N ASN A 35 4.33 -9.44 -12.75
CA ASN A 35 3.82 -10.81 -12.85
C ASN A 35 2.39 -10.87 -12.33
N LEU A 36 2.14 -10.36 -11.13
CA LEU A 36 0.80 -10.30 -10.56
C LEU A 36 -0.21 -9.61 -11.48
N LEU A 37 0.12 -8.44 -12.02
CA LEU A 37 -0.76 -7.70 -12.93
C LEU A 37 -1.11 -8.48 -14.21
N ASN A 38 -0.24 -9.39 -14.66
CA ASN A 38 -0.48 -10.21 -15.85
C ASN A 38 -1.17 -11.55 -15.54
N THR A 39 -1.12 -12.03 -14.29
CA THR A 39 -1.64 -13.35 -13.92
C THR A 39 -2.88 -13.30 -13.05
N PHE A 40 -3.15 -12.19 -12.37
CA PHE A 40 -4.30 -12.07 -11.48
C PHE A 40 -5.62 -12.08 -12.27
N GLU A 41 -6.52 -12.99 -11.90
CA GLU A 41 -7.86 -13.05 -12.47
C GLU A 41 -8.78 -12.06 -11.75
N PHE A 42 -8.99 -10.90 -12.37
CA PHE A 42 -9.89 -9.86 -11.87
C PHE A 42 -11.36 -10.24 -12.08
N THR A 43 -12.13 -10.21 -11.01
CA THR A 43 -13.59 -10.20 -11.07
C THR A 43 -14.07 -8.82 -11.51
N ARG A 44 -14.37 -8.64 -12.81
CA ARG A 44 -14.73 -7.31 -13.36
C ARG A 44 -15.96 -6.68 -12.72
N TYR A 45 -16.96 -7.50 -12.37
CA TYR A 45 -18.24 -7.03 -11.85
C TYR A 45 -18.41 -7.49 -10.41
N THR A 46 -18.55 -6.54 -9.49
CA THR A 46 -18.83 -6.83 -8.08
C THR A 46 -20.27 -6.44 -7.76
N ILE A 47 -20.99 -7.31 -7.04
CA ILE A 47 -22.41 -7.11 -6.71
C ILE A 47 -22.63 -6.37 -5.39
N SER A 48 -21.57 -6.18 -4.60
CA SER A 48 -21.64 -5.44 -3.34
C SER A 48 -20.29 -4.82 -2.99
N ARG A 49 -20.34 -3.86 -2.07
CA ARG A 49 -19.15 -3.22 -1.51
C ARG A 49 -18.25 -4.22 -0.78
N GLU A 50 -18.84 -5.15 -0.04
CA GLU A 50 -18.09 -6.20 0.66
C GLU A 50 -17.34 -7.09 -0.33
N GLN A 51 -17.96 -7.45 -1.45
CA GLN A 51 -17.28 -8.21 -2.49
C GLN A 51 -16.15 -7.40 -3.14
N TYR A 52 -16.39 -6.11 -3.41
CA TYR A 52 -15.35 -5.21 -3.95
C TYR A 52 -14.12 -5.16 -3.04
N PHE A 53 -14.31 -5.00 -1.73
CA PHE A 53 -13.20 -5.00 -0.78
C PHE A 53 -12.56 -6.38 -0.61
N SER A 54 -13.34 -7.46 -0.60
CA SER A 54 -12.78 -8.82 -0.50
C SER A 54 -11.87 -9.15 -1.68
N GLU A 55 -12.24 -8.74 -2.90
CA GLU A 55 -11.43 -8.95 -4.10
C GLU A 55 -10.20 -8.03 -4.13
N LEU A 56 -10.33 -6.79 -3.64
CA LEU A 56 -9.22 -5.87 -3.46
C LEU A 56 -8.19 -6.38 -2.44
N GLU A 57 -8.66 -6.88 -1.30
CA GLU A 57 -7.83 -7.48 -0.26
C GLU A 57 -7.12 -8.72 -0.82
N ARG A 58 -7.83 -9.61 -1.51
CA ARG A 58 -7.23 -10.77 -2.20
C ARG A 58 -6.11 -10.35 -3.15
N PHE A 59 -6.35 -9.33 -3.96
CA PHE A 59 -5.37 -8.82 -4.92
C PHE A 59 -4.11 -8.27 -4.25
N LEU A 60 -4.26 -7.47 -3.19
CA LEU A 60 -3.13 -6.91 -2.45
C LEU A 60 -2.39 -7.97 -1.62
N ASP A 61 -3.11 -8.97 -1.11
CA ASP A 61 -2.54 -10.09 -0.38
C ASP A 61 -1.70 -10.99 -1.29
N GLU A 62 -2.04 -11.16 -2.57
CA GLU A 62 -1.18 -11.90 -3.50
C GLU A 62 0.19 -11.24 -3.66
N TYR A 63 0.23 -9.92 -3.86
CA TYR A 63 1.49 -9.17 -3.86
C TYR A 63 2.19 -9.24 -2.50
N GLY A 64 1.43 -9.04 -1.41
CA GLY A 64 1.97 -9.03 -0.06
C GLY A 64 2.64 -10.35 0.30
N ASN A 65 2.02 -11.48 -0.02
CA ASN A 65 2.57 -12.81 0.25
C ASN A 65 3.87 -13.07 -0.52
N GLU A 66 3.95 -12.65 -1.78
CA GLU A 66 5.17 -12.78 -2.58
C GLU A 66 6.33 -11.95 -2.00
N GLU A 67 6.02 -10.75 -1.50
CA GLU A 67 7.01 -9.79 -0.97
C GLU A 67 7.28 -9.88 0.53
N GLY A 68 6.63 -10.80 1.23
CA GLY A 68 6.73 -10.88 2.69
C GLY A 68 6.17 -9.64 3.40
N LEU A 69 5.06 -9.13 2.89
CA LEU A 69 4.29 -8.01 3.42
C LEU A 69 2.87 -8.44 3.80
N ASN A 70 2.31 -7.78 4.80
CA ASN A 70 0.90 -7.84 5.15
C ASN A 70 0.29 -6.48 4.83
N VAL A 71 -0.70 -6.46 3.94
CA VAL A 71 -1.40 -5.25 3.50
C VAL A 71 -2.82 -5.29 4.04
N GLN A 72 -3.25 -4.25 4.74
CA GLN A 72 -4.60 -4.18 5.29
C GLN A 72 -5.20 -2.80 5.03
N ILE A 73 -6.48 -2.77 4.67
CA ILE A 73 -7.21 -1.53 4.39
C ILE A 73 -8.11 -1.19 5.59
N PHE A 74 -8.07 0.06 6.03
CA PHE A 74 -8.91 0.56 7.13
C PHE A 74 -9.67 1.81 6.72
N SER A 75 -10.97 1.85 7.04
CA SER A 75 -11.77 3.07 6.91
C SER A 75 -11.09 4.23 7.65
N TYR A 76 -11.08 5.40 7.01
CA TYR A 76 -10.52 6.63 7.57
C TYR A 76 -11.39 7.85 7.25
N GLU A 77 -12.64 7.63 6.82
CA GLU A 77 -13.58 8.69 6.45
C GLU A 77 -14.12 9.39 7.70
N ALA A 78 -14.83 8.66 8.55
CA ALA A 78 -15.45 9.21 9.76
C ALA A 78 -14.43 9.46 10.88
N GLU A 79 -14.64 10.50 11.68
CA GLU A 79 -13.76 10.83 12.82
C GLU A 79 -13.60 9.65 13.79
N LYS A 80 -14.68 8.90 14.04
CA LYS A 80 -14.66 7.67 14.84
C LYS A 80 -13.72 6.60 14.26
N ASP A 81 -13.70 6.44 12.94
CA ASP A 81 -12.84 5.46 12.27
C ASP A 81 -11.38 5.90 12.35
N GLN A 82 -11.13 7.20 12.18
CA GLN A 82 -9.80 7.78 12.37
C GLN A 82 -9.28 7.54 13.79
N GLU A 83 -10.11 7.78 14.81
CA GLU A 83 -9.75 7.51 16.21
C GLU A 83 -9.49 6.02 16.46
N ASN A 84 -10.33 5.14 15.91
CA ASN A 84 -10.17 3.70 16.05
C ASN A 84 -8.88 3.21 15.38
N TYR A 85 -8.57 3.71 14.19
CA TYR A 85 -7.31 3.41 13.52
C TYR A 85 -6.12 3.91 14.35
N LEU A 86 -6.14 5.16 14.80
CA LEU A 86 -5.05 5.75 15.59
C LEU A 86 -4.85 5.06 16.95
N LYS A 87 -5.86 4.39 17.53
CA LYS A 87 -5.69 3.56 18.73
C LYS A 87 -4.81 2.32 18.49
N ARG A 88 -4.73 1.85 17.25
CA ARG A 88 -3.90 0.68 16.83
C ARG A 88 -2.45 1.05 16.53
N ILE A 89 -2.16 2.34 16.46
CA ILE A 89 -0.83 2.89 16.21
C ILE A 89 -0.10 3.07 17.54
N ASN A 90 1.00 2.35 17.70
CA ASN A 90 1.88 2.45 18.89
C ASN A 90 2.87 3.64 18.79
N GLN A 91 2.92 4.31 17.64
CA GLN A 91 3.77 5.47 17.36
C GLN A 91 3.05 6.80 17.67
N SER A 92 3.71 7.92 17.37
CA SER A 92 3.12 9.26 17.53
C SER A 92 1.88 9.45 16.65
N LYS A 93 0.70 9.31 17.27
CA LYS A 93 -0.61 9.49 16.62
C LYS A 93 -0.73 10.85 15.92
N ALA A 94 -0.18 11.90 16.51
CA ALA A 94 -0.18 13.24 15.93
C ALA A 94 0.61 13.30 14.61
N ARG A 95 1.75 12.60 14.52
CA ARG A 95 2.56 12.53 13.30
C ARG A 95 1.83 11.74 12.21
N VAL A 96 1.27 10.58 12.56
CA VAL A 96 0.48 9.75 11.62
C VAL A 96 -0.72 10.54 11.09
N LYS A 97 -1.52 11.13 11.98
CA LYS A 97 -2.69 11.94 11.59
C LYS A 97 -2.30 13.10 10.67
N ARG A 98 -1.17 13.78 10.93
CA ARG A 98 -0.68 14.87 10.08
C ARG A 98 -0.31 14.36 8.68
N SER A 99 0.48 13.29 8.58
CA SER A 99 0.89 12.72 7.29
C SER A 99 -0.32 12.26 6.48
N LEU A 100 -1.23 11.50 7.07
CA LEU A 100 -2.42 11.00 6.38
C LEU A 100 -3.33 12.13 5.87
N ARG A 101 -3.52 13.18 6.67
CA ARG A 101 -4.30 14.36 6.24
C ARG A 101 -3.66 15.11 5.08
N ASN A 102 -2.33 15.10 4.99
CA ASN A 102 -1.58 15.74 3.92
C ASN A 102 -1.43 14.82 2.68
N TYR A 103 -2.09 13.66 2.67
CA TYR A 103 -1.91 12.64 1.63
C TYR A 103 -0.45 12.15 1.48
N GLU A 104 0.29 12.12 2.58
CA GLU A 104 1.68 11.64 2.64
C GLU A 104 1.76 10.25 3.27
N THR A 105 2.57 9.37 2.70
CA THR A 105 2.91 8.07 3.31
C THR A 105 3.69 8.29 4.60
N TYR A 106 3.19 7.73 5.69
CA TYR A 106 3.89 7.69 6.97
C TYR A 106 4.70 6.40 7.10
N PHE A 107 5.97 6.51 7.51
CA PHE A 107 6.82 5.38 7.88
C PHE A 107 7.02 5.34 9.39
N SER A 108 6.98 4.13 9.95
CA SER A 108 7.32 3.89 11.36
C SER A 108 8.81 4.12 11.62
N VAL A 109 9.21 4.28 12.88
CA VAL A 109 10.61 4.63 13.24
C VAL A 109 11.64 3.60 12.77
N ASN A 110 11.25 2.33 12.67
CA ASN A 110 12.14 1.23 12.24
C ASN A 110 11.78 0.73 10.83
N ASP A 111 11.00 1.50 10.07
CA ASP A 111 10.55 1.19 8.72
C ASP A 111 9.84 -0.18 8.55
N THR A 112 9.46 -0.87 9.62
CA THR A 112 8.73 -2.15 9.55
C THR A 112 7.24 -2.01 9.21
N LYS A 113 6.76 -0.76 9.15
CA LYS A 113 5.38 -0.40 8.83
C LYS A 113 5.33 0.92 8.07
N MET A 114 4.49 0.97 7.03
CA MET A 114 4.03 2.21 6.41
C MET A 114 2.51 2.35 6.43
N CYS A 115 2.00 3.58 6.37
CA CYS A 115 0.58 3.91 6.30
C CYS A 115 0.37 4.83 5.10
N ILE A 116 -0.41 4.38 4.12
CA ILE A 116 -0.65 5.09 2.87
C ILE A 116 -2.10 5.60 2.88
N PRO A 117 -2.34 6.91 2.79
CA PRO A 117 -3.68 7.44 2.60
C PRO A 117 -4.16 7.14 1.18
N ILE A 118 -5.31 6.48 1.05
CA ILE A 118 -5.87 6.05 -0.23
C ILE A 118 -7.35 6.42 -0.33
N THR A 119 -7.88 6.46 -1.56
CA THR A 119 -9.31 6.67 -1.83
C THR A 119 -9.83 5.49 -2.63
N VAL A 120 -10.91 4.87 -2.15
CA VAL A 120 -11.55 3.69 -2.75
C VAL A 120 -13.06 3.91 -2.69
N LEU A 121 -13.77 3.73 -3.80
CA LEU A 121 -15.22 4.01 -3.91
C LEU A 121 -15.60 5.41 -3.40
N ASN A 122 -14.79 6.41 -3.75
CA ASN A 122 -14.94 7.82 -3.32
C ASN A 122 -14.86 8.08 -1.81
N GLU A 123 -14.38 7.12 -1.01
CA GLU A 123 -14.20 7.26 0.43
C GLU A 123 -12.73 7.14 0.85
N LYS A 124 -12.38 7.73 1.99
CA LYS A 124 -11.01 7.73 2.50
C LYS A 124 -10.69 6.49 3.32
N TYR A 125 -9.54 5.92 3.01
CA TYR A 125 -8.99 4.76 3.66
C TYR A 125 -7.50 4.95 3.98
N VAL A 126 -6.97 4.03 4.78
CA VAL A 126 -5.53 3.85 4.98
C VAL A 126 -5.16 2.42 4.63
N ALA A 127 -4.26 2.25 3.66
CA ALA A 127 -3.53 1.00 3.49
C ALA A 127 -2.37 0.97 4.50
N GLU A 128 -2.48 0.08 5.48
CA GLU A 128 -1.39 -0.25 6.39
C GLU A 128 -0.60 -1.41 5.79
N VAL A 129 0.71 -1.22 5.61
CA VAL A 129 1.60 -2.25 5.11
C VAL A 129 2.66 -2.53 6.16
N LYS A 130 2.81 -3.81 6.51
CA LYS A 130 3.79 -4.29 7.49
C LYS A 130 4.66 -5.36 6.87
N SER A 131 5.94 -5.35 7.19
CA SER A 131 6.78 -6.51 6.93
C SER A 131 6.38 -7.67 7.84
N ILE A 132 6.21 -8.87 7.27
CA ILE A 132 6.06 -10.13 8.04
C ILE A 132 7.39 -10.84 8.21
N ILE A 133 8.43 -10.45 7.48
CA ILE A 133 9.78 -10.98 7.61
C ILE A 133 10.49 -10.23 8.75
N SER A 134 10.97 -10.99 9.73
CA SER A 134 11.68 -10.43 10.87
C SER A 134 12.90 -9.63 10.41
N ASN A 135 13.00 -8.38 10.88
CA ASN A 135 14.07 -7.43 10.53
C ASN A 135 14.14 -7.02 9.05
N SER A 136 13.08 -7.25 8.26
CA SER A 136 12.95 -6.64 6.94
C SER A 136 12.20 -5.31 7.03
N GLU A 137 12.73 -4.30 6.38
CA GLU A 137 12.12 -2.98 6.25
C GLU A 137 11.07 -2.99 5.14
N VAL A 138 10.09 -2.10 5.27
CA VAL A 138 9.17 -1.74 4.19
C VAL A 138 9.77 -0.54 3.48
N GLU A 139 9.98 -0.68 2.18
CA GLU A 139 10.70 0.29 1.38
C GLU A 139 9.73 1.29 0.73
N ARG A 140 10.24 2.44 0.28
CA ARG A 140 9.42 3.42 -0.48
C ARG A 140 8.80 2.82 -1.74
N ILE A 141 9.50 1.88 -2.38
CA ILE A 141 9.02 1.22 -3.58
C ILE A 141 7.76 0.39 -3.29
N ASP A 142 7.64 -0.20 -2.09
CA ASP A 142 6.42 -0.92 -1.69
C ASP A 142 5.21 0.01 -1.72
N GLY A 143 5.36 1.24 -1.21
CA GLY A 143 4.27 2.21 -1.20
C GLY A 143 3.83 2.62 -2.61
N ASN A 144 4.79 2.77 -3.51
CA ASN A 144 4.52 3.08 -4.91
C ASN A 144 3.82 1.91 -5.62
N ILE A 145 4.28 0.67 -5.40
CA ILE A 145 3.67 -0.52 -6.00
C ILE A 145 2.24 -0.70 -5.48
N ILE A 146 2.00 -0.58 -4.17
CA ILE A 146 0.64 -0.66 -3.62
C ILE A 146 -0.27 0.40 -4.26
N ASN A 147 0.21 1.64 -4.43
CA ASN A 147 -0.57 2.66 -5.14
C ASN A 147 -0.86 2.29 -6.61
N ILE A 148 0.11 1.73 -7.33
CA ILE A 148 -0.08 1.28 -8.72
C ILE A 148 -1.10 0.15 -8.78
N LEU A 149 -1.00 -0.84 -7.89
CA LEU A 149 -1.94 -1.95 -7.80
C LEU A 149 -3.36 -1.43 -7.48
N LEU A 150 -3.50 -0.52 -6.53
CA LEU A 150 -4.79 0.12 -6.22
C LEU A 150 -5.40 0.81 -7.45
N VAL A 151 -4.62 1.60 -8.17
CA VAL A 151 -5.07 2.28 -9.40
C VAL A 151 -5.47 1.26 -10.46
N ALA A 152 -4.67 0.21 -10.67
CA ALA A 152 -4.99 -0.85 -11.62
C ALA A 152 -6.31 -1.54 -11.28
N TYR A 153 -6.53 -1.86 -10.01
CA TYR A 153 -7.77 -2.48 -9.55
C TYR A 153 -8.99 -1.58 -9.80
N VAL A 154 -8.92 -0.31 -9.41
CA VAL A 154 -10.01 0.67 -9.61
C VAL A 154 -10.34 0.87 -11.09
N LEU A 155 -9.35 0.75 -11.98
CA LEU A 155 -9.58 0.88 -13.43
C LEU A 155 -10.17 -0.38 -14.08
N VAL A 156 -9.97 -1.56 -13.50
CA VAL A 156 -10.37 -2.84 -14.07
C VAL A 156 -11.67 -3.36 -13.48
N VAL A 157 -11.92 -3.12 -12.19
CA VAL A 157 -13.07 -3.62 -11.45
C VAL A 157 -14.12 -2.53 -11.32
N GLU A 158 -15.31 -2.81 -11.82
CA GLU A 158 -16.44 -1.90 -11.75
C GLU A 158 -16.94 -1.76 -10.29
N GLU A 159 -17.23 -0.51 -9.92
CA GLU A 159 -17.87 -0.21 -8.64
C GLU A 159 -19.24 -0.90 -8.59
N PRO A 160 -19.64 -1.47 -7.44
CA PRO A 160 -20.96 -2.06 -7.32
C PRO A 160 -22.02 -1.00 -7.57
N GLU A 161 -22.98 -1.27 -8.44
CA GLU A 161 -24.11 -0.37 -8.66
C GLU A 161 -24.82 -0.15 -7.32
N ASN A 162 -24.92 1.13 -6.90
CA ASN A 162 -25.86 1.48 -5.85
C ASN A 162 -27.23 1.09 -6.39
N ASN A 163 -27.82 0.04 -5.82
CA ASN A 163 -29.19 -0.40 -6.08
C ASN A 163 -30.21 0.64 -5.54
N GLU A 164 -29.97 1.93 -5.74
CA GLU A 164 -30.99 2.97 -5.70
C GLU A 164 -31.80 2.82 -6.97
N GLY A 165 -32.83 1.98 -6.88
CA GLY A 165 -33.63 1.47 -7.99
C GLY A 165 -33.95 2.50 -9.06
N GLY A 166 -33.28 2.38 -10.21
CA GLY A 166 -33.84 2.78 -11.48
C GLY A 166 -34.95 1.80 -11.85
N VAL A 167 -36.14 2.01 -11.29
CA VAL A 167 -37.36 1.56 -11.98
C VAL A 167 -37.32 2.28 -13.32
N LEU A 168 -36.94 1.57 -14.38
CA LEU A 168 -37.31 1.97 -15.73
C LEU A 168 -38.83 1.91 -15.76
N ASP A 169 -39.45 3.04 -15.42
CA ASP A 169 -40.86 3.27 -15.63
C ASP A 169 -41.09 3.12 -17.13
N GLY A 170 -41.78 2.04 -17.48
CA GLY A 170 -42.15 1.78 -18.86
C GLY A 170 -43.17 2.82 -19.31
N THR A 171 -42.74 3.80 -20.09
CA THR A 171 -43.54 4.61 -21.04
C THR A 171 -42.51 5.24 -22.00
N GLU A 172 -42.57 5.17 -23.34
CA GLU A 172 -43.58 4.78 -24.34
C GLU A 172 -42.93 3.97 -25.47
#